data_AF-A0A8T3N7X1-F1
#
_entry.id   AF-A0A8T3N7X1-F1
#
_cell.length_a   1.000
_cell.length_b   1.000
_cell.length_c   1.000
_cell.angle_alpha   90.00
_cell.angle_beta   90.00
_cell.angle_gamma   90.00
#
_symmetry.space_group_name_H-M   'P 1'
#
loop_
_entity.id
_entity.type
_entity.pdbx_description
1 polymer ?
#
loop_
_entity_poly.entity_id
_entity_poly.type
_entity_poly.pdbx_seq_one_letter_code
_entity_poly.pdbx_strand_id
1 'polypeptide(L)'
;MVPGQGRLTAIFVSPSEHAADNPDNITVSPRGGILVCEDGRGQVIGGRRTFGTRLIGINRDGTSFPFAENNMLIAQPIAGKSSIAPDDYRDREFAGATFSPAGAYLFVNIQTPGVTFAIQGPWVRGGL
;
A
#
# COMPACT_ATOMS: atom_id res chain seq x y z
N MET A 1 6.02 41.36 0.62
CA MET A 1 5.04 40.35 0.16
C MET A 1 4.64 39.54 1.39
N VAL A 2 3.38 39.61 1.81
CA VAL A 2 2.88 38.72 2.88
C VAL A 2 2.71 37.34 2.24
N PRO A 3 3.19 36.24 2.84
CA PRO A 3 2.89 34.91 2.34
C PRO A 3 1.37 34.76 2.24
N GLY A 4 0.85 34.47 1.04
CA GLY A 4 -0.58 34.20 0.87
C GLY A 4 -0.99 33.06 1.79
N GLN A 5 -2.12 33.19 2.48
CA GLN A 5 -2.64 32.12 3.35
C GLN A 5 -2.86 30.86 2.52
N GLY A 6 -1.98 29.87 2.68
CA GLY A 6 -2.09 28.58 2.02
C GLY A 6 -3.28 27.80 2.57
N ARG A 7 -4.11 27.25 1.69
CA ARG A 7 -5.23 26.37 2.07
C ARG A 7 -4.83 24.92 1.82
N LEU A 8 -4.95 24.09 2.85
CA LEU A 8 -4.89 22.63 2.71
C LEU A 8 -6.32 22.06 2.69
N THR A 9 -6.52 21.01 1.91
CA THR A 9 -7.79 20.27 1.86
C THR A 9 -7.50 18.82 2.15
N ALA A 10 -8.17 18.26 3.15
CA ALA A 10 -8.11 16.83 3.41
C ALA A 10 -8.96 16.12 2.35
N ILE A 11 -8.33 15.25 1.55
CA ILE A 11 -9.00 14.43 0.54
C ILE A 11 -9.56 13.15 1.16
N PHE A 12 -8.89 12.66 2.20
CA PHE A 12 -9.26 11.47 2.95
C PHE A 12 -8.78 11.62 4.40
N VAL A 13 -9.61 11.18 5.34
CA VAL A 13 -9.28 11.04 6.76
C VAL A 13 -9.79 9.68 7.16
N SER A 14 -8.92 8.80 7.64
CA SER A 14 -9.32 7.45 8.03
C SER A 14 -10.24 7.50 9.26
N PRO A 15 -11.50 7.03 9.18
CA PRO A 15 -12.38 6.96 10.35
C PRO A 15 -12.11 5.73 11.24
N SER A 16 -11.37 4.74 10.74
CA SER A 16 -11.04 3.50 11.45
C SER A 16 -9.94 2.72 10.71
N GLU A 17 -9.30 1.80 11.41
CA GLU A 17 -8.34 0.83 10.84
C GLU A 17 -8.93 0.06 9.64
N HIS A 18 -10.23 -0.21 9.63
CA HIS A 18 -10.88 -0.88 8.51
C HIS A 18 -10.79 -0.06 7.21
N ALA A 19 -10.93 1.26 7.30
CA ALA A 19 -10.89 2.15 6.15
C ALA A 19 -9.45 2.40 5.66
N ALA A 20 -8.53 2.66 6.57
CA ALA A 20 -7.08 2.62 6.34
C ALA A 20 -6.36 2.58 7.70
N ASP A 21 -5.40 1.68 7.84
CA ASP A 21 -4.66 1.41 9.07
C ASP A 21 -3.23 1.98 8.97
N ASN A 22 -2.98 3.07 9.68
CA ASN A 22 -1.76 3.89 9.58
C ASN A 22 -1.31 4.13 8.12
N PRO A 23 -2.10 4.87 7.31
CA PRO A 23 -1.69 5.26 5.97
C PRO A 23 -0.45 6.13 6.00
N ASP A 24 0.62 5.70 5.33
CA ASP A 24 1.90 6.44 5.24
C ASP A 24 2.15 6.90 3.80
N ASN A 25 2.68 6.03 2.93
CA ASN A 25 3.11 6.43 1.60
C ASN A 25 1.95 6.57 0.63
N ILE A 26 2.02 7.54 -0.28
CA ILE A 26 0.97 7.84 -1.28
C ILE A 26 1.55 7.91 -2.68
N THR A 27 0.78 7.45 -3.67
CA THR A 27 1.08 7.67 -5.09
C THR A 27 -0.20 7.96 -5.88
N VAL A 28 -0.04 8.65 -7.00
CA VAL A 28 -1.14 8.98 -7.91
C VAL A 28 -1.00 8.10 -9.15
N SER A 29 -2.06 7.36 -9.45
CA SER A 29 -2.18 6.60 -10.69
C SER A 29 -2.12 7.52 -11.90
N PRO A 30 -1.56 7.08 -13.04
CA PRO A 30 -1.69 7.77 -14.33
C PRO A 30 -3.15 8.03 -14.75
N ARG A 31 -4.12 7.38 -14.11
CA ARG A 31 -5.57 7.56 -14.30
C ARG A 31 -6.20 8.52 -13.27
N GLY A 32 -5.40 9.10 -12.38
CA GLY A 32 -5.81 10.09 -11.38
C GLY A 32 -6.40 9.54 -10.08
N GLY A 33 -6.40 8.22 -9.88
CA GLY A 33 -6.72 7.62 -8.57
C GLY A 33 -5.55 7.74 -7.59
N ILE A 34 -5.86 7.70 -6.30
CA ILE A 34 -4.86 7.76 -5.23
C ILE A 34 -4.71 6.37 -4.62
N LEU A 35 -3.47 5.91 -4.49
CA LEU A 35 -3.09 4.68 -3.81
C LEU A 35 -2.27 5.01 -2.58
N VAL A 36 -2.54 4.34 -1.46
CA VAL A 36 -1.87 4.53 -0.18
C VAL A 36 -1.31 3.20 0.32
N CYS A 37 -0.16 3.24 0.98
CA CYS A 37 0.48 2.11 1.65
C CYS A 37 0.18 2.15 3.16
N GLU A 38 -0.25 1.04 3.74
CA GLU A 38 -0.44 0.89 5.18
C GLU A 38 0.82 0.42 5.92
N ASP A 39 1.03 0.99 7.12
CA ASP A 39 2.02 0.56 8.13
C ASP A 39 1.36 0.16 9.47
N GLY A 40 0.07 -0.18 9.46
CA GLY A 40 -0.64 -0.51 10.70
C GLY A 40 -0.44 -1.95 11.20
N ARG A 41 0.22 -2.81 10.39
CA ARG A 41 0.33 -4.28 10.58
C ARG A 41 -1.02 -5.03 10.57
N GLY A 42 -2.09 -4.33 10.23
CA GLY A 42 -3.44 -4.86 10.09
C GLY A 42 -4.14 -5.05 11.43
N GLN A 43 -5.45 -5.30 11.35
CA GLN A 43 -6.33 -5.35 12.53
C GLN A 43 -6.30 -6.73 13.23
N VAL A 44 -6.27 -6.73 14.57
CA VAL A 44 -6.40 -7.94 15.39
C VAL A 44 -7.67 -7.90 16.23
N ILE A 45 -8.60 -8.82 15.99
CA ILE A 45 -9.86 -8.96 16.74
C ILE A 45 -9.86 -10.32 17.46
N GLY A 46 -10.09 -10.30 18.77
CA GLY A 46 -10.17 -11.54 19.57
C GLY A 46 -8.88 -12.38 19.54
N GLY A 47 -7.73 -11.74 19.38
CA GLY A 47 -6.43 -12.40 19.25
C GLY A 47 -6.12 -12.97 17.87
N ARG A 48 -7.00 -12.76 16.87
CA ARG A 48 -6.80 -13.19 15.49
C ARG A 48 -6.66 -11.99 14.56
N ARG A 49 -5.65 -12.03 13.68
CA ARG A 49 -5.49 -11.03 12.62
C ARG A 49 -6.62 -11.18 11.59
N THR A 50 -7.36 -10.10 11.37
CA THR A 50 -8.47 -10.02 10.43
C THR A 50 -7.97 -9.76 9.01
N PHE A 51 -6.95 -8.91 8.86
CA PHE A 51 -6.24 -8.60 7.61
C PHE A 51 -4.79 -8.19 7.91
N GLY A 52 -3.86 -8.37 6.97
CA GLY A 52 -2.46 -7.89 7.03
C GLY A 52 -2.30 -6.43 6.61
N THR A 53 -1.09 -5.96 6.31
CA THR A 53 -0.91 -4.61 5.72
C THR A 53 -1.43 -4.58 4.29
N ARG A 54 -2.04 -3.46 3.89
CA ARG A 54 -2.71 -3.33 2.58
C ARG A 54 -2.19 -2.15 1.76
N LEU A 55 -2.45 -2.25 0.46
CA LEU A 55 -2.55 -1.09 -0.42
C LEU A 55 -4.02 -0.66 -0.45
N ILE A 56 -4.27 0.62 -0.22
CA ILE A 56 -5.60 1.20 -0.13
C ILE A 56 -5.82 2.18 -1.28
N GLY A 57 -6.87 1.96 -2.07
CA GLY A 57 -7.34 2.94 -3.03
C GLY A 57 -8.25 3.97 -2.37
N ILE A 58 -8.12 5.23 -2.76
CA ILE A 58 -9.00 6.31 -2.32
C ILE A 58 -9.89 6.75 -3.48
N ASN A 59 -11.20 6.68 -3.28
CA ASN A 59 -12.22 7.12 -4.22
C ASN A 59 -12.35 8.65 -4.21
N ARG A 60 -12.94 9.19 -5.28
CA ARG A 60 -13.16 10.64 -5.43
C ARG A 60 -14.16 11.21 -4.42
N ASP A 61 -15.02 10.37 -3.86
CA ASP A 61 -15.98 10.74 -2.81
C ASP A 61 -15.36 10.72 -1.40
N GLY A 62 -14.05 10.44 -1.28
CA GLY A 62 -13.36 10.35 0.00
C GLY A 62 -13.56 9.02 0.73
N THR A 63 -14.18 8.02 0.08
CA THR A 63 -14.19 6.64 0.61
C THR A 63 -12.93 5.89 0.22
N SER A 64 -12.66 4.76 0.87
CA SER A 64 -11.51 3.90 0.58
C SER A 64 -11.93 2.48 0.24
N PHE A 65 -11.04 1.75 -0.43
CA PHE A 65 -11.20 0.32 -0.68
C PHE A 65 -9.85 -0.42 -0.63
N PRO A 66 -9.81 -1.68 -0.16
CA PRO A 66 -8.61 -2.48 -0.23
C PRO A 66 -8.31 -2.82 -1.69
N PHE A 67 -7.12 -2.45 -2.15
CA PHE A 67 -6.64 -2.76 -3.49
C PHE A 67 -5.84 -4.07 -3.51
N ALA A 68 -4.93 -4.25 -2.54
CA ALA A 68 -4.17 -5.47 -2.36
C ALA A 68 -3.79 -5.67 -0.89
N GLU A 69 -3.52 -6.90 -0.49
CA GLU A 69 -3.00 -7.25 0.84
C GLU A 69 -1.63 -7.91 0.69
N ASN A 70 -0.71 -7.62 1.61
CA ASN A 70 0.57 -8.30 1.68
C ASN A 70 0.35 -9.78 2.05
N ASN A 71 0.67 -10.69 1.12
CA ASN A 71 0.59 -12.14 1.33
C ASN A 71 1.97 -12.82 1.24
N MET A 72 3.04 -12.13 1.64
CA MET A 72 4.40 -12.64 1.52
C MET A 72 4.76 -13.65 2.62
N LEU A 73 4.80 -14.92 2.23
CA LEU A 73 5.30 -16.03 3.05
C LEU A 73 6.51 -16.66 2.35
N ILE A 74 7.66 -16.66 3.02
CA ILE A 74 8.87 -17.32 2.52
C ILE A 74 9.06 -18.59 3.33
N ALA A 75 8.59 -19.72 2.78
CA ALA A 75 8.60 -20.98 3.50
C ALA A 75 9.98 -21.65 3.59
N GLN A 76 10.92 -21.31 2.69
CA GLN A 76 12.23 -21.95 2.55
C GLN A 76 13.31 -20.93 2.18
N PRO A 77 14.60 -21.21 2.47
CA PRO A 77 15.69 -20.31 2.14
C PRO A 77 15.74 -20.02 0.63
N ILE A 78 16.00 -18.76 0.28
CA ILE A 78 16.16 -18.35 -1.12
C ILE A 78 17.63 -18.50 -1.51
N ALA A 79 17.90 -19.26 -2.58
CA ALA A 79 19.26 -19.47 -3.08
C ALA A 79 19.95 -18.13 -3.39
N GLY A 80 21.17 -17.96 -2.88
CA GLY A 80 21.94 -16.72 -3.07
C GLY A 80 21.46 -15.51 -2.25
N LYS A 81 20.51 -15.68 -1.33
CA LYS A 81 19.95 -14.61 -0.49
C LYS A 81 19.99 -14.98 1.00
N SER A 82 21.19 -15.28 1.51
CA SER A 82 21.38 -15.73 2.90
C SER A 82 20.95 -14.73 3.98
N SER A 83 20.78 -13.45 3.64
CA SER A 83 20.27 -12.41 4.55
C SER A 83 18.75 -12.42 4.70
N ILE A 84 18.02 -13.20 3.88
CA ILE A 84 16.57 -13.31 3.92
C ILE A 84 16.22 -14.66 4.55
N ALA A 85 15.68 -14.62 5.76
CA ALA A 85 15.24 -15.82 6.46
C ALA A 85 13.93 -16.35 5.86
N PRO A 86 13.66 -17.66 5.97
CA PRO A 86 12.30 -18.17 5.86
C PRO A 86 11.46 -17.62 7.02
N ASP A 87 10.38 -16.92 6.72
CA ASP A 87 9.47 -16.35 7.71
C ASP A 87 8.11 -15.99 7.09
N ASP A 88 7.16 -15.68 7.97
CA ASP A 88 5.89 -15.04 7.64
C ASP A 88 6.06 -13.51 7.68
N TYR A 89 6.11 -12.90 6.50
CA TYR A 89 6.28 -11.46 6.35
C TYR A 89 4.97 -10.74 6.02
N ARG A 90 3.81 -11.39 6.20
CA ARG A 90 2.48 -10.82 5.86
C ARG A 90 2.08 -9.64 6.74
N ASP A 91 2.77 -9.44 7.86
CA ASP A 91 2.57 -8.32 8.76
C ASP A 91 3.56 -7.16 8.55
N ARG A 92 4.44 -7.27 7.55
CA ARG A 92 5.41 -6.23 7.20
C ARG A 92 4.77 -5.18 6.33
N GLU A 93 5.14 -3.93 6.56
CA GLU A 93 4.55 -2.77 5.88
C GLU A 93 4.89 -2.68 4.40
N PHE A 94 3.99 -2.04 3.67
CA PHE A 94 4.28 -1.55 2.33
C PHE A 94 5.13 -0.28 2.45
N ALA A 95 6.31 -0.27 1.83
CA ALA A 95 7.27 0.84 1.87
C ALA A 95 7.34 1.58 0.53
N GLY A 96 6.17 1.99 0.05
CA GLY A 96 6.04 2.89 -1.08
C GLY A 96 5.68 2.19 -2.38
N ALA A 97 5.01 2.98 -3.23
CA ALA A 97 4.52 2.54 -4.51
C ALA A 97 4.68 3.62 -5.57
N THR A 98 4.86 3.21 -6.83
CA THR A 98 4.85 4.14 -7.97
C THR A 98 4.43 3.43 -9.24
N PHE A 99 3.81 4.17 -10.15
CA PHE A 99 3.47 3.65 -11.46
C PHE A 99 4.60 3.90 -12.45
N SER A 100 4.85 2.94 -13.34
CA SER A 100 5.69 3.16 -14.52
C SER A 100 5.17 4.35 -15.33
N PRO A 101 6.02 5.08 -16.08
CA PRO A 101 5.58 6.26 -16.86
C PRO A 101 4.44 5.98 -17.83
N ALA A 102 4.44 4.80 -18.47
CA ALA A 102 3.37 4.36 -19.38
C ALA A 102 2.15 3.80 -18.64
N GLY A 103 2.19 3.70 -17.31
CA GLY A 103 1.11 3.20 -16.47
C GLY A 103 0.83 1.70 -16.62
N ALA A 104 1.73 0.93 -17.23
CA ALA A 104 1.58 -0.51 -17.43
C ALA A 104 1.91 -1.34 -16.18
N TYR A 105 2.80 -0.83 -15.34
CA TYR A 105 3.21 -1.47 -14.09
C TYR A 105 2.97 -0.57 -12.89
N LEU A 106 2.57 -1.19 -11.79
CA LEU A 106 2.71 -0.68 -10.43
C LEU A 106 3.93 -1.34 -9.80
N PHE A 107 4.90 -0.54 -9.38
CA PHE A 107 5.98 -0.99 -8.53
C PHE A 107 5.61 -0.73 -7.08
N VAL A 108 5.83 -1.70 -6.21
CA VAL A 108 5.53 -1.59 -4.78
C VAL A 108 6.53 -2.38 -3.95
N ASN A 109 6.88 -1.86 -2.78
CA ASN A 109 7.87 -2.47 -1.90
C ASN A 109 7.23 -3.02 -0.63
N ILE A 110 7.75 -4.15 -0.13
CA ILE A 110 7.59 -4.56 1.27
C ILE A 110 8.92 -4.26 1.99
N GLN A 111 8.86 -3.52 3.10
CA GLN A 111 10.04 -2.99 3.78
C GLN A 111 10.99 -4.11 4.24
N THR A 112 10.44 -5.11 4.92
CA THR A 112 11.19 -6.27 5.44
C THR A 112 10.63 -7.52 4.79
N PRO A 113 11.45 -8.37 4.15
CA PRO A 113 12.91 -8.33 4.11
C PRO A 113 13.49 -7.44 3.00
N GLY A 114 12.68 -6.57 2.37
CA GLY A 114 13.11 -5.70 1.28
C GLY A 114 12.86 -6.34 -0.08
N VAL A 115 11.59 -6.38 -0.48
CA VAL A 115 11.15 -6.98 -1.75
C VAL A 115 10.38 -5.94 -2.55
N THR A 116 10.75 -5.77 -3.83
CA THR A 116 10.00 -4.96 -4.79
C THR A 116 9.22 -5.88 -5.73
N PHE A 117 7.93 -5.63 -5.88
CA PHE A 117 7.06 -6.28 -6.84
C PHE A 117 6.83 -5.36 -8.04
N ALA A 118 6.77 -5.94 -9.23
CA ALA A 118 6.25 -5.31 -10.43
C ALA A 118 4.92 -5.98 -10.77
N ILE A 119 3.81 -5.28 -10.55
CA ILE A 119 2.47 -5.77 -10.81
C ILE A 119 2.04 -5.24 -12.17
N GLN A 120 1.63 -6.11 -13.09
CA GLN A 120 1.11 -5.73 -14.40
C GLN A 120 -0.43 -5.72 -14.38
N GLY A 121 -1.03 -4.72 -15.00
CA GLY A 121 -2.48 -4.61 -15.13
C GLY A 121 -3.09 -5.62 -16.10
N PRO A 122 -4.43 -5.67 -16.14
CA PRO A 122 -5.10 -4.69 -16.99
C PRO A 122 -5.71 -3.56 -16.17
N TRP A 123 -5.07 -2.39 -16.19
CA TRP A 123 -5.51 -1.21 -15.43
C TRP A 123 -6.64 -0.40 -16.08
N VAL A 124 -7.04 -0.80 -17.28
CA VAL A 124 -7.93 -0.03 -18.18
C VAL A 124 -9.38 0.09 -17.69
N ARG A 125 -9.77 -0.64 -16.62
CA ARG A 125 -11.14 -0.63 -16.07
C ARG A 125 -11.24 -0.04 -14.66
N GLY A 126 -10.15 0.48 -14.09
CA GLY A 126 -10.11 1.01 -12.74
C GLY A 126 -9.63 2.46 -12.68
N GLY A 127 -9.82 3.10 -11.52
CA GLY A 127 -9.23 4.42 -11.23
C GLY A 127 -7.77 4.36 -10.78
N LEU A 128 -7.30 3.16 -10.41
CA LEU A 128 -5.93 2.87 -10.00
C LEU A 128 -5.09 2.32 -11.13
#